data_AF-A0A151KVL9-F1
#
_entry.id   AF-A0A151KVL9-F1
#
_cell.length_a   1.000
_cell.length_b   1.000
_cell.length_c   1.000
_cell.angle_alpha   90.00
_cell.angle_beta   90.00
_cell.angle_gamma   90.00
#
_symmetry.space_group_name_H-M   'P 1'
#
loop_
_entity.id
_entity.type
_entity.pdbx_description
1 polymer ?
#
loop_
_entity_poly.entity_id
_entity_poly.type
_entity_poly.pdbx_seq_one_letter_code
_entity_poly.pdbx_strand_id
1 'polypeptide(L)'
;MYRLIGLQLLLIAVLGGVVAWITLPQLAYAPRGIDWHWHWSYFQPFANGIQVTRTQDTKQLVLRRVHLNDALVVYLSTTIDNKFEIDVVKEGACEANTQQWVTAAVNNQSLSHIPMVCEKSGQSSIFRYVTPRPQTLEFGIDETFITEAFVDWPIKDIKVDQFQQQHPEFFKKQGAQVPHQWLRD
;
A
#
# COMPACT_ATOMS: atom_id res chain seq x y z
N MET A 1 6.31 -37.69 26.10
CA MET A 1 7.23 -36.75 25.42
C MET A 1 6.99 -36.70 23.91
N TYR A 2 7.14 -37.80 23.15
CA TYR A 2 6.92 -37.80 21.69
C TYR A 2 5.51 -37.40 21.23
N ARG A 3 4.46 -37.77 21.97
CA ARG A 3 3.07 -37.34 21.66
C ARG A 3 2.87 -35.83 21.80
N LEU A 4 3.53 -35.19 22.78
CA LEU A 4 3.46 -33.74 22.98
C LEU A 4 4.21 -32.99 21.88
N ILE A 5 5.38 -33.51 21.48
CA ILE A 5 6.17 -32.97 20.35
C ILE A 5 5.37 -33.07 19.05
N GLY A 6 4.76 -34.24 18.77
CA GLY A 6 3.93 -34.42 17.58
C GLY A 6 2.74 -33.46 17.53
N LEU A 7 2.09 -33.22 18.68
CA LEU A 7 0.95 -32.29 18.77
C LEU A 7 1.39 -30.82 18.60
N GLN A 8 2.56 -30.45 19.11
CA GLN A 8 3.16 -29.13 18.88
C GLN A 8 3.52 -28.91 17.41
N LEU A 9 4.12 -29.89 16.74
CA LEU A 9 4.45 -29.81 15.31
C LEU A 9 3.19 -29.67 14.45
N LEU A 10 2.14 -30.43 14.78
CA LEU A 10 0.85 -30.31 14.12
C LEU A 10 0.27 -28.90 14.30
N LEU A 11 0.30 -28.35 15.52
CA LEU A 11 -0.20 -27.01 15.79
C LEU A 11 0.56 -25.94 14.98
N ILE A 12 1.89 -26.02 14.93
CA ILE A 12 2.73 -25.10 14.14
C ILE A 12 2.38 -25.20 12.65
N ALA A 13 2.22 -26.42 12.12
CA ALA A 13 1.86 -26.62 10.72
C ALA A 13 0.48 -26.04 10.39
N VAL A 14 -0.51 -26.25 11.25
CA VAL A 14 -1.86 -25.69 11.09
C VAL A 14 -1.82 -24.17 11.14
N LEU A 15 -1.14 -23.58 12.12
CA LEU A 15 -0.99 -22.13 12.22
C LEU A 15 -0.28 -21.54 10.99
N GLY A 16 0.81 -22.17 10.54
CA GLY A 16 1.51 -21.76 9.32
C GLY A 16 0.61 -21.83 8.08
N GLY A 17 -0.19 -22.88 7.97
CA GLY A 17 -1.17 -23.03 6.88
C GLY A 17 -2.23 -21.93 6.89
N VAL A 18 -2.78 -21.59 8.07
CA VAL A 18 -3.77 -20.51 8.22
C VAL A 18 -3.16 -19.15 7.85
N VAL A 19 -1.95 -18.86 8.33
CA VAL A 19 -1.25 -17.60 7.98
C VAL A 19 -1.00 -17.53 6.48
N ALA A 20 -0.53 -18.61 5.85
CA ALA A 20 -0.31 -18.64 4.40
C ALA A 20 -1.61 -18.43 3.62
N TRP A 21 -2.71 -19.06 4.06
CA TRP A 21 -4.03 -18.92 3.45
C TRP A 21 -4.54 -17.46 3.46
N ILE A 22 -4.26 -16.71 4.53
CA ILE A 22 -4.68 -15.30 4.66
C ILE A 22 -3.74 -14.36 3.89
N THR A 23 -2.43 -14.63 3.92
CA THR A 23 -1.41 -13.66 3.50
C THR A 23 -1.01 -13.79 2.03
N LEU A 24 -0.97 -15.00 1.47
CA LEU A 24 -0.58 -15.20 0.07
C LEU A 24 -1.54 -14.53 -0.92
N PRO A 25 -2.88 -14.60 -0.76
CA PRO A 25 -3.80 -13.90 -1.64
C PRO A 25 -3.60 -12.38 -1.60
N GLN A 26 -3.31 -11.81 -0.43
CA GLN A 26 -3.05 -10.36 -0.29
C GLN A 26 -1.80 -9.92 -1.07
N LEU A 27 -0.76 -10.75 -1.14
CA LEU A 27 0.44 -10.44 -1.93
C LEU A 27 0.17 -10.53 -3.43
N ALA A 28 -0.57 -11.56 -3.85
CA ALA A 28 -0.90 -11.81 -5.26
C ALA A 28 -1.97 -10.87 -5.82
N TYR A 29 -2.69 -10.13 -4.96
CA TYR A 29 -3.75 -9.23 -5.37
C TYR A 29 -3.20 -7.93 -5.97
N ALA A 30 -3.81 -7.47 -7.08
CA ALA A 30 -3.47 -6.22 -7.78
C ALA A 30 -1.94 -5.99 -7.91
N PRO A 31 -1.15 -6.94 -8.42
CA PRO A 31 0.31 -6.84 -8.36
C PRO A 31 0.83 -5.68 -9.22
N ARG A 32 0.07 -5.28 -10.26
CA ARG A 32 0.39 -4.18 -11.18
C ARG A 32 1.81 -4.29 -11.78
N GLY A 33 2.23 -5.53 -12.06
CA GLY A 33 3.57 -5.83 -12.61
C GLY A 33 4.72 -5.63 -11.62
N ILE A 34 4.42 -5.52 -10.31
CA ILE A 34 5.40 -5.29 -9.26
C ILE A 34 5.36 -6.44 -8.25
N ASP A 35 6.53 -6.86 -7.79
CA ASP A 35 6.66 -7.85 -6.72
C ASP A 35 6.51 -7.19 -5.36
N TRP A 36 5.44 -7.56 -4.66
CA TRP A 36 5.13 -7.05 -3.33
C TRP A 36 5.70 -7.96 -2.26
N HIS A 37 6.18 -7.35 -1.19
CA HIS A 37 6.73 -8.05 -0.04
C HIS A 37 6.11 -7.49 1.22
N TRP A 38 6.00 -8.32 2.26
CA TRP A 38 5.54 -7.85 3.56
C TRP A 38 6.54 -6.90 4.19
N HIS A 39 6.05 -5.80 4.73
CA HIS A 39 6.84 -5.02 5.64
C HIS A 39 6.86 -5.71 7.00
N TRP A 40 7.94 -6.40 7.37
CA TRP A 40 8.01 -7.27 8.56
C TRP A 40 7.54 -6.63 9.87
N SER A 41 7.90 -5.37 10.14
CA SER A 41 7.47 -4.68 11.37
C SER A 41 5.98 -4.31 11.41
N TYR A 42 5.29 -4.36 10.26
CA TYR A 42 3.87 -4.06 10.09
C TYR A 42 3.13 -5.26 9.47
N PHE A 43 3.73 -6.44 9.57
CA PHE A 43 3.12 -7.69 9.15
C PHE A 43 2.06 -8.09 10.15
N GLN A 44 0.86 -8.37 9.66
CA GLN A 44 -0.26 -8.83 10.48
C GLN A 44 -0.71 -10.20 9.95
N PRO A 45 -0.38 -11.30 10.64
CA PRO A 45 -0.64 -12.66 10.13
C PRO A 45 -2.14 -13.02 10.00
N PHE A 46 -3.01 -12.26 10.66
CA PHE A 46 -4.46 -12.50 10.72
C PHE A 46 -5.29 -11.27 10.34
N ALA A 47 -4.66 -10.25 9.76
CA ALA A 47 -5.33 -9.01 9.34
C ALA A 47 -4.62 -8.42 8.10
N ASN A 48 -5.03 -7.22 7.69
CA ASN A 48 -4.49 -6.55 6.50
C ASN A 48 -3.20 -5.80 6.88
N GLY A 49 -2.06 -6.48 6.75
CA GLY A 49 -0.75 -5.88 7.03
C GLY A 49 -0.30 -4.88 5.96
N ILE A 50 0.84 -4.22 6.21
CA ILE A 50 1.46 -3.35 5.21
C ILE A 50 2.42 -4.15 4.33
N GLN A 51 2.30 -3.91 3.03
CA GLN A 51 3.20 -4.41 2.01
C GLN A 51 4.02 -3.26 1.45
N VAL A 52 5.22 -3.56 1.00
CA VAL A 52 6.20 -2.58 0.54
C VAL A 52 6.87 -3.07 -0.73
N THR A 53 7.17 -2.13 -1.61
CA THR A 53 7.97 -2.39 -2.82
C THR A 53 8.64 -1.10 -3.29
N ARG A 54 9.40 -1.20 -4.37
CA ARG A 54 9.95 -0.06 -5.10
C ARG A 54 9.41 -0.03 -6.52
N THR A 55 9.02 1.15 -7.01
CA THR A 55 8.64 1.32 -8.41
C THR A 55 9.78 0.89 -9.34
N GLN A 56 9.45 0.41 -10.54
CA GLN A 56 10.47 -0.06 -11.48
C GLN A 56 11.31 1.09 -12.04
N ASP A 57 10.68 2.21 -12.37
CA ASP A 57 11.31 3.34 -13.05
C ASP A 57 12.04 4.26 -12.07
N THR A 58 11.30 4.83 -11.11
CA THR A 58 11.83 5.85 -10.17
C THR A 58 12.50 5.26 -8.93
N LYS A 59 12.41 3.94 -8.74
CA LYS A 59 12.87 3.22 -7.53
C LYS A 59 12.28 3.75 -6.23
N GLN A 60 11.18 4.47 -6.31
CA GLN A 60 10.50 5.09 -5.19
C GLN A 60 9.87 4.04 -4.29
N LEU A 61 10.03 4.20 -2.97
CA LEU A 61 9.35 3.35 -2.01
C LEU A 61 7.84 3.59 -2.04
N VAL A 62 7.07 2.52 -2.21
CA VAL A 62 5.61 2.54 -2.18
C VAL A 62 5.12 1.55 -1.14
N LEU A 63 4.17 1.98 -0.33
CA LEU A 63 3.48 1.15 0.63
C LEU A 63 2.08 0.84 0.11
N ARG A 64 1.54 -0.33 0.44
CA ARG A 64 0.12 -0.61 0.24
C ARG A 64 -0.48 -1.44 1.37
N ARG A 65 -1.81 -1.37 1.47
CA ARG A 65 -2.65 -2.28 2.24
C ARG A 65 -3.76 -2.79 1.33
N VAL A 66 -4.01 -4.10 1.36
CA VAL A 66 -5.01 -4.76 0.52
C VAL A 66 -6.21 -5.15 1.36
N HIS A 67 -7.40 -4.75 0.90
CA HIS A 67 -8.70 -5.12 1.47
C HIS A 67 -9.38 -6.10 0.51
N LEU A 68 -9.04 -7.39 0.63
CA LEU A 68 -9.48 -8.43 -0.32
C LEU A 68 -11.01 -8.53 -0.43
N ASN A 69 -11.72 -8.46 0.70
CA ASN A 69 -13.17 -8.60 0.74
C ASN A 69 -13.89 -7.46 0.01
N ASP A 70 -13.23 -6.29 -0.04
CA ASP A 70 -13.76 -5.05 -0.58
C ASP A 70 -13.28 -4.79 -2.02
N ALA A 71 -12.41 -5.66 -2.53
CA ALA A 71 -11.71 -5.47 -3.80
C ALA A 71 -10.94 -4.13 -3.89
N LEU A 72 -10.46 -3.63 -2.75
CA LEU A 72 -9.79 -2.33 -2.63
C LEU A 72 -8.32 -2.49 -2.25
N VAL A 73 -7.51 -1.56 -2.73
CA VAL A 73 -6.12 -1.40 -2.32
C VAL A 73 -5.85 0.07 -2.04
N VAL A 74 -5.28 0.35 -0.86
CA VAL A 74 -4.78 1.67 -0.52
C VAL A 74 -3.29 1.68 -0.76
N TYR A 75 -2.80 2.63 -1.55
CA TYR A 75 -1.38 2.90 -1.74
C TYR A 75 -1.01 4.21 -1.06
N LEU A 76 0.21 4.25 -0.56
CA LEU A 76 0.82 5.45 -0.03
C LEU A 76 2.22 5.62 -0.64
N SER A 77 2.43 6.77 -1.27
CA SER A 77 3.68 7.16 -1.91
C SER A 77 3.95 8.65 -1.69
N THR A 78 4.97 9.18 -2.37
CA THR A 78 5.31 10.60 -2.39
C THR A 78 5.19 11.20 -3.80
N THR A 79 4.91 12.49 -3.86
CA THR A 79 4.96 13.24 -5.11
C THR A 79 6.38 13.80 -5.35
N ILE A 80 6.73 14.07 -6.61
CA ILE A 80 6.81 15.47 -7.06
C ILE A 80 7.43 16.49 -6.07
N ASP A 81 6.51 17.11 -5.34
CA ASP A 81 6.70 18.27 -4.50
C ASP A 81 6.76 17.91 -3.00
N ASN A 82 7.18 16.68 -2.66
CA ASN A 82 7.34 16.20 -1.28
C ASN A 82 6.05 16.14 -0.47
N LYS A 83 4.91 15.95 -1.14
CA LYS A 83 3.65 15.61 -0.49
C LYS A 83 3.45 14.11 -0.53
N PHE A 84 2.57 13.62 0.32
CA PHE A 84 2.10 12.24 0.25
C PHE A 84 0.96 12.15 -0.75
N GLU A 85 1.00 11.08 -1.53
CA GLU A 85 -0.08 10.69 -2.43
C GLU A 85 -0.74 9.44 -1.85
N ILE A 86 -2.05 9.54 -1.62
CA ILE A 86 -2.91 8.44 -1.21
C ILE A 86 -3.70 8.05 -2.44
N ASP A 87 -3.50 6.83 -2.92
CA ASP A 87 -4.30 6.26 -3.99
C ASP A 87 -5.17 5.14 -3.44
N VAL A 88 -6.47 5.22 -3.68
CA VAL A 88 -7.41 4.12 -3.42
C VAL A 88 -7.81 3.53 -4.76
N VAL A 89 -7.50 2.26 -4.95
CA VAL A 89 -7.75 1.52 -6.18
C VAL A 89 -8.82 0.48 -5.93
N LYS A 90 -9.83 0.43 -6.81
CA LYS A 90 -10.82 -0.65 -6.89
C LYS A 90 -10.51 -1.48 -8.11
N GLU A 91 -10.12 -2.73 -7.90
CA GLU A 91 -9.91 -3.67 -9.00
C GLU A 91 -11.25 -4.20 -9.50
N GLY A 92 -11.37 -4.33 -10.81
CA GLY A 92 -12.60 -4.78 -11.44
C GLY A 92 -12.80 -4.13 -12.80
N ALA A 93 -13.50 -4.84 -13.68
CA ALA A 93 -13.83 -4.32 -14.99
C ALA A 93 -14.65 -3.03 -14.87
N CYS A 94 -14.22 -1.99 -15.56
CA CYS A 94 -14.89 -0.71 -15.64
C CYS A 94 -14.78 -0.14 -17.06
N GLU A 95 -15.70 0.75 -17.41
CA GLU A 95 -15.67 1.41 -18.73
C GLU A 95 -14.59 2.50 -18.71
N ALA A 96 -13.58 2.37 -19.58
CA ALA A 96 -12.40 3.23 -19.56
C ALA A 96 -12.76 4.74 -19.60
N ASN A 97 -12.14 5.52 -18.72
CA ASN A 97 -12.39 6.95 -18.53
C ASN A 97 -13.79 7.34 -18.03
N THR A 98 -14.62 6.37 -17.63
CA THR A 98 -15.84 6.69 -16.87
C THR A 98 -15.50 7.03 -15.42
N GLN A 99 -16.45 7.70 -14.76
CA GLN A 99 -16.30 8.14 -13.37
C GLN A 99 -17.41 7.50 -12.53
N GLN A 100 -17.03 7.03 -11.36
CA GLN A 100 -17.95 6.63 -10.30
C GLN A 100 -17.78 7.57 -9.12
N TRP A 101 -18.88 7.92 -8.47
CA TRP A 101 -18.85 8.88 -7.36
C TRP A 101 -18.53 8.16 -6.06
N VAL A 102 -17.59 8.73 -5.30
CA VAL A 102 -17.18 8.20 -4.00
C VAL A 102 -17.31 9.25 -2.90
N THR A 103 -17.34 8.75 -1.68
CA THR A 103 -17.24 9.57 -0.47
C THR A 103 -15.90 9.30 0.18
N ALA A 104 -15.18 10.36 0.56
CA ALA A 104 -13.94 10.21 1.29
C ALA A 104 -13.86 11.26 2.40
N ALA A 105 -13.14 10.95 3.47
CA ALA A 105 -12.67 11.96 4.41
C ALA A 105 -11.18 11.73 4.66
N VAL A 106 -10.38 12.78 4.50
CA VAL A 106 -8.93 12.71 4.77
C VAL A 106 -8.62 13.71 5.86
N ASN A 107 -7.96 13.25 6.93
CA ASN A 107 -7.67 14.07 8.11
C ASN A 107 -8.93 14.77 8.68
N ASN A 108 -10.05 14.04 8.72
CA ASN A 108 -11.37 14.54 9.13
C ASN A 108 -11.94 15.66 8.24
N GLN A 109 -11.32 15.97 7.11
CA GLN A 109 -11.91 16.82 6.09
C GLN A 109 -12.74 15.97 5.15
N SER A 110 -14.06 16.08 5.26
CA SER A 110 -15.00 15.40 4.38
C SER A 110 -14.92 15.95 2.96
N LEU A 111 -14.89 15.04 2.01
CA LEU A 111 -14.86 15.28 0.59
C LEU A 111 -16.01 14.47 -0.03
N SER A 112 -17.12 15.13 -0.29
CA SER A 112 -18.31 14.50 -0.86
C SER A 112 -18.31 14.62 -2.39
N HIS A 113 -18.81 13.60 -3.10
CA HIS A 113 -18.97 13.60 -4.56
C HIS A 113 -17.66 13.85 -5.31
N ILE A 114 -16.64 13.04 -5.00
CA ILE A 114 -15.38 13.06 -5.75
C ILE A 114 -15.43 11.96 -6.82
N PRO A 115 -14.95 12.21 -8.04
CA PRO A 115 -14.86 11.16 -9.04
C PRO A 115 -13.70 10.21 -8.71
N MET A 116 -14.01 8.93 -8.68
CA MET A 116 -13.05 7.86 -8.86
C MET A 116 -13.07 7.48 -10.35
N VAL A 117 -11.90 7.51 -11.00
CA VAL A 117 -11.81 7.43 -12.46
C VAL A 117 -11.38 6.02 -12.87
N CYS A 118 -12.06 5.42 -13.83
CA CYS A 118 -11.64 4.16 -14.44
C CYS A 118 -10.35 4.36 -15.26
N GLU A 119 -9.32 3.56 -14.97
CA GLU A 119 -8.06 3.59 -15.70
C GLU A 119 -8.27 3.21 -17.18
N LYS A 120 -7.36 3.64 -18.06
CA LYS A 120 -7.42 3.35 -19.50
C LYS A 120 -7.43 1.86 -19.82
N SER A 121 -6.88 1.04 -18.94
CA SER A 121 -6.89 -0.42 -19.05
C SER A 121 -8.31 -1.01 -18.95
N GLY A 122 -9.26 -0.29 -18.35
CA GLY A 122 -10.59 -0.80 -18.04
C GLY A 122 -10.61 -1.88 -16.96
N GLN A 123 -9.51 -2.06 -16.22
CA GLN A 123 -9.34 -3.15 -15.24
C GLN A 123 -9.39 -2.68 -13.79
N SER A 124 -9.28 -1.38 -13.55
CA SER A 124 -9.37 -0.82 -12.22
C SER A 124 -9.80 0.64 -12.27
N SER A 125 -10.32 1.15 -11.16
CA SER A 125 -10.60 2.57 -10.97
C SER A 125 -9.74 3.13 -9.84
N ILE A 126 -9.43 4.42 -9.90
CA ILE A 126 -8.53 5.07 -8.95
C ILE A 126 -9.12 6.38 -8.42
N PHE A 127 -9.03 6.54 -7.10
CA PHE A 127 -9.20 7.80 -6.40
C PHE A 127 -7.83 8.24 -5.89
N ARG A 128 -7.48 9.51 -6.09
CA ARG A 128 -6.18 10.07 -5.70
C ARG A 128 -6.37 11.29 -4.84
N TYR A 129 -5.63 11.35 -3.74
CA TYR A 129 -5.60 12.52 -2.86
C TYR A 129 -4.16 12.84 -2.44
N VAL A 130 -3.80 14.12 -2.52
CA VAL A 130 -2.46 14.60 -2.18
C VAL A 130 -2.50 15.47 -0.93
N THR A 131 -1.67 15.15 0.05
CA THR A 131 -1.60 15.87 1.33
C THR A 131 -0.17 15.94 1.87
N PRO A 132 0.25 17.05 2.50
CA PRO A 132 1.55 17.12 3.15
C PRO A 132 1.65 16.22 4.39
N ARG A 133 0.52 15.84 5.01
CA ARG A 133 0.49 15.08 6.27
C ARG A 133 -0.71 14.13 6.29
N PRO A 134 -0.57 12.87 5.85
CA PRO A 134 -1.62 11.87 5.96
C PRO A 134 -1.77 11.44 7.43
N GLN A 135 -2.98 11.52 7.98
CA GLN A 135 -3.32 11.08 9.33
C GLN A 135 -4.38 9.99 9.31
N THR A 136 -5.50 10.26 8.64
CA THR A 136 -6.61 9.32 8.49
C THR A 136 -7.16 9.36 7.07
N LEU A 137 -7.70 8.23 6.63
CA LEU A 137 -8.55 8.11 5.44
C LEU A 137 -9.80 7.32 5.83
N GLU A 138 -10.95 7.86 5.51
CA GLU A 138 -12.22 7.13 5.45
C GLU A 138 -12.65 7.14 3.99
N PHE A 139 -13.00 5.98 3.45
CA PHE A 139 -13.34 5.86 2.03
C PHE A 139 -14.56 4.95 1.85
N GLY A 140 -15.58 5.46 1.19
CA GLY A 140 -16.83 4.78 0.89
C GLY A 140 -17.13 4.76 -0.60
N ILE A 141 -17.40 3.57 -1.12
CA ILE A 141 -17.84 3.33 -2.50
C ILE A 141 -18.89 2.21 -2.50
N ASP A 142 -20.03 2.45 -3.14
CA ASP A 142 -21.18 1.55 -3.11
C ASP A 142 -21.57 1.17 -1.65
N GLU A 143 -21.58 -0.12 -1.32
CA GLU A 143 -21.84 -0.66 0.02
C GLU A 143 -20.55 -0.88 0.85
N THR A 144 -19.40 -0.59 0.27
CA THR A 144 -18.08 -0.82 0.87
C THR A 144 -17.59 0.43 1.58
N PHE A 145 -17.01 0.23 2.77
CA PHE A 145 -16.39 1.29 3.55
C PHE A 145 -15.10 0.80 4.22
N ILE A 146 -14.01 1.53 4.02
CA ILE A 146 -12.72 1.25 4.63
C ILE A 146 -12.21 2.46 5.41
N THR A 147 -11.37 2.18 6.41
CA THR A 147 -10.71 3.20 7.22
C THR A 147 -9.23 2.91 7.37
N GLU A 148 -8.40 3.93 7.25
CA GLU A 148 -6.97 3.87 7.49
C GLU A 148 -6.56 4.88 8.54
N ALA A 149 -5.78 4.43 9.51
CA ALA A 149 -5.01 5.29 10.39
C ALA A 149 -3.54 5.21 9.96
N PHE A 150 -3.02 6.30 9.37
CA PHE A 150 -1.66 6.26 8.84
C PHE A 150 -0.56 6.27 9.92
N VAL A 151 -0.94 6.42 11.20
CA VAL A 151 -0.04 6.12 12.32
C VAL A 151 0.40 4.65 12.35
N ASP A 152 -0.43 3.75 11.81
CA ASP A 152 -0.14 2.32 11.68
C ASP A 152 0.59 1.98 10.37
N TRP A 153 1.08 3.00 9.66
CA TRP A 153 1.84 2.87 8.43
C TRP A 153 3.29 3.32 8.65
N PRO A 154 4.28 2.70 7.98
CA PRO A 154 5.67 3.14 7.97
C PRO A 154 5.92 4.44 7.18
N ILE A 155 5.14 5.52 7.41
CA ILE A 155 5.31 6.81 6.71
C ILE A 155 6.75 7.34 6.83
N LYS A 156 7.37 7.12 8.00
CA LYS A 156 8.75 7.57 8.25
C LYS A 156 9.73 6.98 7.22
N ASP A 157 9.50 5.76 6.76
CA ASP A 157 10.38 5.07 5.83
C ASP A 157 10.28 5.72 4.44
N ILE A 158 9.07 6.11 4.02
CA ILE A 158 8.85 6.93 2.82
C ILE A 158 9.57 8.29 2.93
N LYS A 159 9.53 8.96 4.09
CA LYS A 159 10.22 10.26 4.28
C LYS A 159 11.74 10.12 4.18
N VAL A 160 12.29 9.07 4.79
CA VAL A 160 13.72 8.78 4.73
C VAL A 160 14.12 8.47 3.29
N ASP A 161 13.33 7.64 2.59
CA ASP A 161 13.51 7.32 1.17
C ASP A 161 13.53 8.58 0.31
N GLN A 162 12.56 9.46 0.49
CA GLN A 162 12.47 10.73 -0.23
C GLN A 162 13.68 11.63 0.03
N PHE A 163 14.13 11.72 1.28
CA PHE A 163 15.29 12.53 1.63
C PHE A 163 16.58 11.97 0.97
N GLN A 164 16.72 10.65 0.94
CA GLN A 164 17.82 9.98 0.23
C GLN A 164 17.78 10.24 -1.28
N GLN A 165 16.59 10.22 -1.87
CA GLN A 165 16.38 10.54 -3.28
C GLN A 165 16.79 11.98 -3.64
N GLN A 166 16.45 12.95 -2.79
CA GLN A 166 16.69 14.36 -3.06
C GLN A 166 18.11 14.83 -2.75
N HIS A 167 18.81 14.10 -1.88
CA HIS A 167 20.16 14.46 -1.44
C HIS A 167 21.18 13.34 -1.68
N PRO A 168 21.28 12.75 -2.88
CA PRO A 168 22.14 11.60 -3.12
C PRO A 168 23.63 11.95 -2.87
N GLU A 169 24.04 13.17 -3.20
CA GLU A 169 25.42 13.63 -2.98
C GLU A 169 25.78 13.78 -1.49
N PHE A 170 24.82 14.09 -0.63
CA PHE A 170 25.04 14.11 0.83
C PHE A 170 25.41 12.71 1.33
N PHE A 171 24.68 11.69 0.89
CA PHE A 171 24.90 10.30 1.29
C PHE A 171 26.18 9.72 0.67
N LYS A 172 26.47 10.02 -0.61
CA LYS A 172 27.74 9.63 -1.26
C LYS A 172 28.94 10.15 -0.50
N LYS A 173 28.92 11.42 -0.05
CA LYS A 173 30.01 12.03 0.72
C LYS A 173 30.21 11.38 2.10
N GLN A 174 29.18 10.76 2.66
CA GLN A 174 29.27 10.02 3.92
C GLN A 174 29.68 8.54 3.75
N GLY A 175 30.04 8.14 2.53
CA GLY A 175 30.44 6.76 2.24
C GLY A 175 29.26 5.78 2.20
N ALA A 176 28.02 6.28 2.21
CA ALA A 176 26.86 5.42 2.04
C ALA A 176 26.80 4.92 0.59
N GLN A 177 26.64 3.61 0.45
CA GLN A 177 26.28 2.99 -0.83
C GLN A 177 24.87 3.47 -1.17
N VAL A 178 24.75 4.44 -2.09
CA VAL A 178 23.46 4.82 -2.65
C VAL A 178 23.08 3.71 -3.62
N PRO A 179 22.14 2.80 -3.28
CA PRO A 179 22.00 1.51 -3.99
C PRO A 179 21.62 1.68 -5.46
N HIS A 180 20.98 2.80 -5.79
CA HIS A 180 20.53 3.14 -7.14
C HIS A 180 20.77 4.63 -7.40
N GLN A 181 21.12 5.01 -8.63
CA GLN A 181 20.89 6.40 -9.06
C GLN A 181 19.38 6.57 -9.17
N TRP A 182 18.79 7.22 -8.19
CA TRP A 182 17.37 7.52 -8.13
C TRP A 182 17.04 8.42 -9.31
N LEU A 183 16.33 7.87 -10.29
CA LEU A 183 15.84 8.61 -11.43
C LEU A 183 14.52 9.25 -11.00
N ARG A 184 14.53 10.58 -10.92
CA ARG A 184 13.32 11.38 -10.82
C ARG A 184 13.43 12.33 -11.99
N ASP A 185 12.73 11.97 -13.06
CA ASP A 185 12.49 12.81 -14.22
C ASP A 185 11.95 14.19 -13.82
#